data_AF-A0A816X2R7-F1
#
_entry.id   AF-A0A816X2R7-F1
#
_cell.length_a   1.000
_cell.length_b   1.000
_cell.length_c   1.000
_cell.angle_alpha   90.00
_cell.angle_beta   90.00
_cell.angle_gamma   90.00
#
_symmetry.space_group_name_H-M   'P 1'
#
loop_
_entity.id
_entity.type
_entity.pdbx_description
1 polymer ?
#
loop_
_entity_poly.entity_id
_entity_poly.type
_entity_poly.pdbx_seq_one_letter_code
_entity_poly.pdbx_strand_id
1 'polypeptide(L)'
;MSAKFVESTHGKNHLCYLGYRYFAKRKNLNGSEYWICVKCSATATSYADSSVVVRDEHTHLPDATDREVLEMRKNLKRKIIDESGSVDRIVEEAYHAIHAQPQSTDLIINLPAIRTIKNTSQKQRRKTRPPIPLKIEQFPFPLPDVYCKSTQGEWFLLYDGLLDATRSLIFATYDDIVSIYHSKKIGTVTGHFIHVHPFFIRYIRFMHIMTDYQHHAFLPYLAVNPNKLMSIYLQ
;
A
#
# COMPACT_ATOMS: atom_id res chain seq x y z
N MET A 1 3.36 -28.00 25.29
CA MET A 1 3.68 -26.97 24.28
C MET A 1 2.40 -26.54 23.60
N SER A 2 2.17 -25.25 23.32
CA SER A 2 0.90 -24.76 22.77
C SER A 2 0.89 -24.75 21.24
N ALA A 3 -0.20 -25.26 20.66
CA ALA A 3 -0.49 -25.14 19.24
C ALA A 3 -0.84 -23.69 18.87
N LYS A 4 -0.36 -23.22 17.73
CA LYS A 4 -0.70 -21.90 17.18
C LYS A 4 -1.34 -22.05 15.80
N PHE A 5 -2.42 -21.31 15.56
CA PHE A 5 -3.09 -21.27 14.27
C PHE A 5 -2.82 -19.93 13.60
N VAL A 6 -2.27 -19.98 12.38
CA VAL A 6 -1.91 -18.78 11.61
C VAL A 6 -2.68 -18.82 10.29
N GLU A 7 -3.46 -17.79 10.03
CA GLU A 7 -4.17 -17.65 8.77
C GLU A 7 -3.19 -17.31 7.63
N SER A 8 -3.28 -18.07 6.54
CA SER A 8 -2.51 -17.81 5.33
C SER A 8 -2.99 -16.57 4.59
N THR A 9 -2.17 -16.10 3.65
CA THR A 9 -2.53 -15.00 2.76
C THR A 9 -3.75 -15.29 1.87
N HIS A 10 -4.21 -16.54 1.80
CA HIS A 10 -5.37 -16.98 1.01
C HIS A 10 -6.58 -17.36 1.90
N GLY A 11 -6.55 -17.05 3.20
CA GLY A 11 -7.68 -17.27 4.12
C GLY A 11 -7.78 -18.70 4.67
N LYS A 12 -6.88 -19.61 4.29
CA LYS A 12 -6.79 -20.95 4.88
C LYS A 12 -5.91 -20.93 6.13
N ASN A 13 -6.33 -21.59 7.21
CA ASN A 13 -5.52 -21.72 8.41
C ASN A 13 -4.34 -22.68 8.22
N HIS A 14 -3.24 -22.35 8.85
CA HIS A 14 -2.06 -23.20 9.04
C HIS A 14 -1.91 -23.52 10.52
N LEU A 15 -1.51 -24.74 10.82
CA LEU A 15 -1.13 -25.15 12.16
C LEU A 15 0.39 -25.04 12.29
N CYS A 16 0.84 -24.37 13.35
CA CYS A 16 2.23 -24.32 13.79
C CYS A 16 2.35 -25.08 15.12
N TYR A 17 3.05 -26.22 15.10
CA TYR A 17 3.24 -27.07 16.27
C TYR A 17 4.64 -27.70 16.25
N LEU A 18 5.35 -27.66 17.39
CA LEU A 18 6.72 -28.18 17.54
C LEU A 18 7.73 -27.63 16.50
N GLY A 19 7.55 -26.39 16.05
CA GLY A 19 8.40 -25.79 15.00
C GLY A 19 8.13 -26.29 13.58
N TYR A 20 7.09 -27.10 13.39
CA TYR A 20 6.61 -27.55 12.08
C TYR A 20 5.36 -26.78 11.66
N ARG A 21 5.20 -26.62 10.35
CA ARG A 21 4.02 -25.98 9.73
C ARG A 21 3.22 -27.01 8.96
N TYR A 22 1.90 -26.94 9.10
CA TYR A 22 0.97 -27.84 8.45
C TYR A 22 -0.17 -27.09 7.76
N PHE A 23 -0.66 -27.62 6.63
CA PHE A 23 -1.86 -27.15 5.94
C PHE A 23 -3.08 -27.96 6.36
N ALA A 24 -4.22 -27.29 6.55
CA ALA A 24 -5.51 -27.96 6.75
C ALA A 24 -5.92 -28.72 5.49
N LYS A 25 -6.16 -30.03 5.62
CA LYS A 25 -6.60 -30.88 4.49
C LYS A 25 -8.09 -31.19 4.57
N ARG A 26 -8.61 -31.48 5.77
CA ARG A 26 -10.03 -31.72 6.01
C ARG A 26 -10.40 -31.49 7.46
N LYS A 27 -11.67 -31.15 7.68
CA LYS A 27 -12.31 -31.13 8.98
C LYS A 27 -13.19 -32.36 9.12
N ASN A 28 -13.05 -33.08 10.22
CA ASN A 28 -13.82 -34.28 10.51
C ASN A 28 -15.15 -33.89 11.19
N LEU A 29 -16.13 -34.79 11.15
CA LEU A 29 -17.46 -34.59 11.75
C LEU A 29 -17.42 -34.38 13.26
N ASN A 30 -16.43 -34.97 13.94
CA ASN A 30 -16.20 -34.80 15.37
C ASN A 30 -15.54 -33.46 15.74
N GLY A 31 -15.41 -32.53 14.79
CA GLY A 31 -14.80 -31.22 15.00
C GLY A 31 -13.27 -31.20 14.95
N SER A 32 -12.60 -32.36 14.89
CA SER A 32 -11.14 -32.41 14.73
C SER A 32 -10.72 -32.00 13.32
N GLU A 33 -9.54 -31.38 13.20
CA GLU A 33 -8.97 -30.98 11.92
C GLU A 33 -7.72 -31.79 11.61
N TYR A 34 -7.62 -32.25 10.37
CA TYR A 34 -6.49 -33.05 9.89
C TYR A 34 -5.56 -32.18 9.05
N TRP A 35 -4.27 -32.29 9.36
CA TRP A 35 -3.21 -31.44 8.87
C TRP A 35 -2.10 -32.26 8.23
N ILE A 36 -1.48 -31.73 7.17
CA ILE A 36 -0.30 -32.30 6.51
C ILE A 36 0.84 -31.28 6.50
N CYS A 37 2.06 -31.74 6.75
CA CYS A 37 3.23 -30.88 6.76
C CYS A 37 3.41 -30.16 5.42
N VAL A 38 3.92 -28.93 5.46
CA VAL A 38 4.17 -28.14 4.24
C VAL A 38 5.33 -28.69 3.41
N LYS A 39 6.32 -29.33 4.06
CA LYS A 39 7.57 -29.76 3.41
C LYS A 39 7.69 -31.28 3.24
N CYS A 40 6.86 -32.07 3.91
CA CYS A 40 6.88 -33.53 3.82
C CYS A 40 5.48 -34.15 3.98
N SER A 41 5.41 -35.48 4.01
CA SER A 41 4.15 -36.23 4.15
C SER A 41 3.64 -36.36 5.58
N ALA A 42 4.38 -35.86 6.60
CA ALA A 42 4.01 -36.05 8.00
C ALA A 42 2.68 -35.38 8.37
N THR A 43 1.90 -36.01 9.24
CA THR A 43 0.52 -35.60 9.51
C THR A 43 0.27 -35.29 10.98
N ALA A 44 -0.69 -34.41 11.23
CA ALA A 44 -1.13 -34.04 12.57
C ALA A 44 -2.66 -33.92 12.62
N THR A 45 -3.23 -34.12 13.80
CA THR A 45 -4.66 -33.91 14.07
C THR A 45 -4.80 -32.96 15.25
N SER A 46 -5.58 -31.88 15.08
CA SER A 46 -5.92 -30.97 16.17
C SER A 46 -7.36 -31.18 16.63
N TYR A 47 -7.62 -30.98 17.92
CA TYR A 47 -8.94 -31.12 18.54
C TYR A 47 -9.45 -29.79 19.08
N ALA A 48 -10.72 -29.75 19.50
CA ALA A 48 -11.39 -28.53 19.97
C ALA A 48 -10.76 -27.96 21.26
N ASP A 49 -10.15 -28.80 22.07
CA ASP A 49 -9.38 -28.43 23.28
C ASP A 49 -7.98 -27.88 22.97
N SER A 50 -7.66 -27.64 21.69
CA SER A 50 -6.35 -27.24 21.19
C SER A 50 -5.23 -28.27 21.40
N SER A 51 -5.56 -29.52 21.76
CA SER A 51 -4.59 -30.61 21.75
C SER A 51 -4.23 -30.98 20.31
N VAL A 52 -2.97 -31.39 20.10
CA VAL A 52 -2.45 -31.79 18.78
C VAL A 52 -1.71 -33.11 18.91
N VAL A 53 -2.11 -34.07 18.09
CA VAL A 53 -1.45 -35.38 17.97
C VAL A 53 -0.75 -35.44 16.62
N VAL A 54 0.58 -35.60 16.66
CA VAL A 54 1.41 -35.86 15.47
C VAL A 54 1.47 -37.36 15.26
N ARG A 55 1.21 -37.83 14.03
CA ARG A 55 1.11 -39.27 13.73
C ARG A 55 2.35 -39.85 13.06
N ASP A 56 3.08 -39.02 12.34
CA ASP A 56 4.24 -39.44 11.54
C ASP A 56 5.48 -38.63 11.93
N GLU A 57 6.65 -39.24 11.77
CA GLU A 57 7.93 -38.55 11.93
C GLU A 57 8.21 -37.64 10.72
N HIS A 58 8.86 -36.50 10.98
CA HIS A 58 9.26 -35.59 9.91
C HIS A 58 10.61 -36.02 9.33
N THR A 59 10.72 -35.93 8.00
CA THR A 59 11.99 -36.14 7.28
C THR A 59 12.86 -34.89 7.22
N HIS A 60 12.54 -33.86 8.01
CA HIS A 60 13.26 -32.60 8.05
C HIS A 60 13.24 -32.00 9.46
N LEU A 61 14.18 -31.09 9.70
CA LEU A 61 14.27 -30.37 10.96
C LEU A 61 13.12 -29.34 11.10
N PRO A 62 12.72 -29.01 12.33
CA PRO A 62 11.81 -27.90 12.59
C PRO A 62 12.40 -26.59 12.04
N ASP A 63 11.54 -25.73 11.50
CA ASP A 63 11.93 -24.45 10.90
C ASP A 63 11.13 -23.33 11.56
N ALA A 64 11.69 -22.78 12.65
CA ALA A 64 11.05 -21.71 13.42
C ALA A 64 10.88 -20.42 12.58
N THR A 65 11.81 -20.17 11.66
CA THR A 65 11.83 -19.07 10.70
C THR A 65 10.59 -19.05 9.81
N ASP A 66 10.07 -20.23 9.45
CA ASP A 66 8.94 -20.40 8.53
C ASP A 66 7.62 -19.80 9.08
N ARG A 67 7.47 -19.76 10.41
CA ARG A 67 6.36 -19.10 11.10
C ARG A 67 6.50 -17.59 11.01
N GLU A 68 7.68 -17.08 11.33
CA GLU A 68 7.96 -15.64 11.37
C GLU A 68 7.82 -15.03 9.98
N VAL A 69 8.31 -15.70 8.93
CA VAL A 69 8.09 -15.30 7.53
C VAL A 69 6.60 -15.22 7.20
N LEU A 70 5.79 -16.17 7.64
CA LEU A 70 4.35 -16.17 7.38
C LEU A 70 3.65 -14.99 8.07
N GLU A 71 3.98 -14.73 9.32
CA GLU A 71 3.42 -13.64 10.12
C GLU A 71 3.82 -12.27 9.57
N MET A 72 5.09 -12.11 9.16
CA MET A 72 5.56 -10.92 8.47
C MET A 72 4.79 -10.67 7.17
N ARG A 73 4.58 -11.71 6.35
CA ARG A 73 3.82 -11.59 5.10
C ARG A 73 2.36 -11.22 5.36
N LYS A 74 1.75 -11.73 6.44
CA LYS A 74 0.40 -11.35 6.86
C LYS A 74 0.34 -9.88 7.25
N ASN A 75 1.28 -9.41 8.06
CA ASN A 75 1.36 -8.02 8.50
C ASN A 75 1.61 -7.06 7.34
N LEU A 76 2.50 -7.43 6.42
CA LEU A 76 2.77 -6.66 5.21
C LEU A 76 1.51 -6.56 4.34
N LYS A 77 0.80 -7.67 4.11
CA LYS A 77 -0.46 -7.69 3.35
C LYS A 77 -1.49 -6.74 3.97
N ARG A 78 -1.64 -6.75 5.30
CA ARG A 78 -2.54 -5.85 6.02
C ARG A 78 -2.16 -4.38 5.80
N LYS A 79 -0.89 -4.01 6.07
CA LYS A 79 -0.38 -2.65 5.85
C LYS A 79 -0.63 -2.15 4.43
N ILE A 80 -0.44 -3.01 3.43
CA ILE A 80 -0.66 -2.65 2.02
C ILE A 80 -2.12 -2.30 1.72
N ILE A 81 -3.06 -3.01 2.35
CA ILE A 81 -4.49 -2.76 2.17
C ILE A 81 -4.85 -1.43 2.85
N ASP A 82 -4.44 -1.27 4.12
CA ASP A 82 -4.88 -0.20 5.00
C ASP A 82 -4.18 1.14 4.73
N GLU A 83 -2.87 1.15 4.42
CA GLU A 83 -2.10 2.39 4.25
C GLU A 83 -2.20 2.95 2.83
N SER A 84 -2.40 4.26 2.68
CA SER A 84 -2.53 4.96 1.39
C SER A 84 -1.20 5.34 0.69
N GLY A 85 -0.03 5.00 1.26
CA GLY A 85 1.30 5.34 0.70
C GLY A 85 1.81 4.43 -0.42
N SER A 86 3.00 4.71 -0.98
CA SER A 86 3.64 3.86 -2.02
C SER A 86 3.86 2.41 -1.55
N VAL A 87 3.64 1.43 -2.45
CA VAL A 87 3.96 0.02 -2.17
C VAL A 87 5.45 -0.16 -1.94
N ASP A 88 6.29 0.58 -2.66
CA ASP A 88 7.75 0.49 -2.53
C ASP A 88 8.21 0.87 -1.13
N ARG A 89 7.76 2.02 -0.63
CA ARG A 89 8.03 2.48 0.74
C ARG A 89 7.59 1.44 1.79
N ILE A 90 6.36 0.94 1.67
CA ILE A 90 5.81 -0.02 2.66
C ILE A 90 6.64 -1.32 2.67
N VAL A 91 7.05 -1.79 1.49
CA VAL A 91 7.90 -2.99 1.39
C VAL A 91 9.30 -2.70 1.95
N GLU A 92 9.90 -1.55 1.63
CA GLU A 92 11.22 -1.16 2.12
C GLU A 92 11.24 -1.01 3.64
N GLU A 93 10.26 -0.33 4.23
CA GLU A 93 10.11 -0.23 5.69
C GLU A 93 9.95 -1.60 6.35
N ALA A 94 9.19 -2.50 5.74
CA ALA A 94 9.08 -3.86 6.24
C ALA A 94 10.42 -4.60 6.18
N TYR A 95 11.19 -4.46 5.11
CA TYR A 95 12.53 -5.05 5.01
C TYR A 95 13.51 -4.45 6.02
N HIS A 96 13.51 -3.13 6.21
CA HIS A 96 14.33 -2.47 7.23
C HIS A 96 14.01 -2.99 8.63
N ALA A 97 12.72 -3.17 8.95
CA ALA A 97 12.31 -3.75 10.23
C ALA A 97 12.81 -5.19 10.42
N ILE A 98 12.99 -5.95 9.33
CA ILE A 98 13.52 -7.32 9.37
C ILE A 98 15.02 -7.31 9.60
N HIS A 99 15.75 -6.45 8.88
CA HIS A 99 17.20 -6.30 9.06
C HIS A 99 17.58 -5.87 10.48
N ALA A 100 16.69 -5.17 11.19
CA ALA A 100 16.90 -4.76 12.57
C ALA A 100 16.75 -5.91 13.60
N GLN A 101 16.30 -7.11 13.19
CA GLN A 101 16.10 -8.23 14.10
C GLN A 101 17.39 -9.07 14.28
N PRO A 102 17.63 -9.65 15.47
CA PRO A 102 18.82 -10.48 15.73
C PRO A 102 18.95 -11.72 14.84
N GLN A 103 17.83 -12.26 14.33
CA GLN A 103 17.78 -13.45 13.45
C GLN A 103 17.51 -13.08 11.98
N SER A 104 17.89 -11.87 11.57
CA SER A 104 17.52 -11.30 10.26
C SER A 104 18.03 -12.13 9.07
N THR A 105 19.21 -12.75 9.16
CA THR A 105 19.81 -13.51 8.05
C THR A 105 18.94 -14.69 7.63
N ASP A 106 18.50 -15.51 8.58
CA ASP A 106 17.68 -16.71 8.28
C ASP A 106 16.30 -16.31 7.77
N LEU A 107 15.74 -15.20 8.27
CA LEU A 107 14.47 -14.65 7.81
C LEU A 107 14.56 -14.14 6.36
N ILE A 108 15.66 -13.47 6.00
CA ILE A 108 15.88 -12.92 4.65
C ILE A 108 16.04 -14.03 3.62
N ILE A 109 16.77 -15.10 3.95
CA ILE A 109 16.96 -16.25 3.06
C ILE A 109 15.63 -16.93 2.74
N ASN A 110 14.72 -17.00 3.72
CA ASN A 110 13.43 -17.64 3.56
C ASN A 110 12.33 -16.71 2.99
N LEU A 111 12.63 -15.43 2.78
CA LEU A 111 11.69 -14.50 2.15
C LEU A 111 11.68 -14.65 0.61
N PRO A 112 10.50 -14.55 -0.02
CA PRO A 112 10.44 -14.41 -1.47
C PRO A 112 11.23 -13.17 -1.92
N ALA A 113 11.74 -13.20 -3.15
CA ALA A 113 12.41 -12.04 -3.73
C ALA A 113 11.56 -10.76 -3.63
N ILE A 114 12.19 -9.62 -3.33
CA ILE A 114 11.54 -8.30 -3.17
C ILE A 114 10.60 -8.00 -4.34
N ARG A 115 11.04 -8.27 -5.58
CA ARG A 115 10.22 -8.09 -6.80
C ARG A 115 8.89 -8.85 -6.75
N THR A 116 8.90 -10.08 -6.23
CA THR A 116 7.72 -10.94 -6.11
C THR A 116 6.77 -10.37 -5.07
N ILE A 117 7.31 -9.89 -3.95
CA ILE A 117 6.54 -9.21 -2.92
C ILE A 117 5.91 -7.94 -3.50
N LYS A 118 6.68 -7.04 -4.10
CA LYS A 118 6.16 -5.80 -4.73
C LYS A 118 5.05 -6.09 -5.74
N ASN A 119 5.24 -7.07 -6.65
CA ASN A 119 4.24 -7.43 -7.66
C ASN A 119 2.95 -7.99 -7.03
N THR A 120 3.07 -8.91 -6.07
CA THR A 120 1.91 -9.48 -5.38
C THR A 120 1.16 -8.43 -4.56
N SER A 121 1.88 -7.55 -3.88
CA SER A 121 1.36 -6.40 -3.14
C SER A 121 0.57 -5.44 -4.03
N GLN A 122 1.13 -5.05 -5.18
CA GLN A 122 0.43 -4.21 -6.16
C GLN A 122 -0.82 -4.90 -6.70
N LYS A 123 -0.75 -6.19 -7.01
CA LYS A 123 -1.91 -6.97 -7.47
C LYS A 123 -3.03 -6.98 -6.42
N GLN A 124 -2.70 -7.12 -5.13
CA GLN A 124 -3.69 -7.08 -4.04
C GLN A 124 -4.33 -5.70 -3.89
N ARG A 125 -3.56 -4.62 -4.01
CA ARG A 125 -4.15 -3.26 -4.00
C ARG A 125 -5.11 -3.03 -5.15
N ARG A 126 -4.76 -3.47 -6.36
CA ARG A 126 -5.65 -3.33 -7.53
C ARG A 126 -6.97 -4.09 -7.39
N LYS A 127 -7.02 -5.13 -6.55
CA LYS A 127 -8.26 -5.88 -6.25
C LYS A 127 -9.16 -5.19 -5.23
N THR A 128 -8.56 -4.46 -4.29
CA THR A 128 -9.26 -3.89 -3.13
C THR A 128 -9.60 -2.43 -3.32
N ARG A 129 -8.83 -1.72 -4.15
CA ARG A 129 -9.03 -0.30 -4.45
C ARG A 129 -9.76 -0.12 -5.77
N PRO A 130 -10.56 0.94 -5.90
CA PRO A 130 -11.13 1.30 -7.19
C PRO A 130 -10.03 1.46 -8.24
N PRO A 131 -10.31 1.12 -9.51
CA PRO A 131 -9.36 1.32 -10.58
C PRO A 131 -8.93 2.79 -10.61
N ILE A 132 -7.64 3.03 -10.77
CA ILE A 132 -7.11 4.39 -10.94
C ILE A 132 -7.78 4.96 -12.21
N PRO A 133 -8.57 6.05 -12.12
CA PRO A 133 -9.28 6.60 -13.26
C PRO A 133 -8.27 6.92 -14.35
N LEU A 134 -8.49 6.54 -15.61
CA LEU A 134 -7.56 6.75 -16.72
C LEU A 134 -7.65 8.15 -17.37
N LYS A 135 -8.72 8.88 -17.08
CA LYS A 135 -8.98 10.23 -17.61
C LYS A 135 -9.67 11.09 -16.54
N ILE A 136 -9.56 12.41 -16.66
CA ILE A 136 -10.12 13.35 -15.68
C ILE A 136 -11.65 13.32 -15.63
N GLU A 137 -12.31 12.96 -16.74
CA GLU A 137 -13.77 12.86 -16.82
C GLU A 137 -14.31 11.64 -16.05
N GLN A 138 -13.44 10.69 -15.71
CA GLN A 138 -13.81 9.52 -14.89
C GLN A 138 -13.84 9.85 -13.39
N PHE A 139 -13.40 11.04 -13.00
CA PHE A 139 -13.51 11.47 -11.61
C PHE A 139 -14.95 11.93 -11.33
N PRO A 140 -15.52 11.60 -10.18
CA PRO A 140 -16.81 12.16 -9.76
C PRO A 140 -16.76 13.69 -9.77
N PHE A 141 -17.81 14.33 -10.29
CA PHE A 141 -17.97 15.80 -10.35
C PHE A 141 -19.27 16.21 -9.64
N PRO A 142 -19.20 16.99 -8.55
CA PRO A 142 -17.99 17.49 -7.90
C PRO A 142 -17.17 16.38 -7.23
N LEU A 143 -15.89 16.64 -6.93
CA LEU A 143 -15.06 15.73 -6.16
C LEU A 143 -15.63 15.52 -4.73
N PRO A 144 -15.60 14.28 -4.21
CA PRO A 144 -15.98 13.99 -2.83
C PRO A 144 -15.07 14.70 -1.82
N ASP A 145 -15.65 15.15 -0.70
CA ASP A 145 -14.97 15.86 0.41
C ASP A 145 -13.65 15.25 0.87
N VAL A 146 -13.55 13.92 0.84
CA VAL A 146 -12.33 13.17 1.22
C VAL A 146 -11.11 13.52 0.37
N TYR A 147 -11.33 14.08 -0.83
CA TYR A 147 -10.29 14.58 -1.73
C TYR A 147 -10.16 16.10 -1.70
N CYS A 148 -11.08 16.78 -1.02
CA CYS A 148 -11.14 18.23 -0.95
C CYS A 148 -10.46 18.80 0.31
N LYS A 149 -10.18 17.92 1.29
CA LYS A 149 -9.62 18.28 2.60
C LYS A 149 -8.23 17.69 2.81
N SER A 150 -7.39 18.39 3.57
CA SER A 150 -6.07 17.92 4.02
C SER A 150 -6.18 16.80 5.06
N THR A 151 -5.05 16.20 5.44
CA THR A 151 -5.01 15.21 6.54
C THR A 151 -5.42 15.80 7.89
N GLN A 152 -5.41 17.14 8.01
CA GLN A 152 -5.83 17.89 9.20
C GLN A 152 -7.28 18.37 9.09
N GLY A 153 -7.98 18.07 7.98
CA GLY A 153 -9.40 18.40 7.77
C GLY A 153 -9.65 19.76 7.14
N GLU A 154 -8.61 20.52 6.80
CA GLU A 154 -8.72 21.85 6.20
C GLU A 154 -9.02 21.78 4.70
N TRP A 155 -9.80 22.72 4.18
CA TRP A 155 -10.08 22.79 2.74
C TRP A 155 -8.80 23.10 1.96
N PHE A 156 -8.50 22.20 1.03
CA PHE A 156 -7.30 22.24 0.19
C PHE A 156 -7.65 22.25 -1.31
N LEU A 157 -8.85 21.80 -1.70
CA LEU A 157 -9.37 22.00 -3.05
C LEU A 157 -10.12 23.33 -3.11
N LEU A 158 -9.58 24.28 -3.87
CA LEU A 158 -10.16 25.61 -4.05
C LEU A 158 -11.08 25.70 -5.27
N TYR A 159 -10.85 24.88 -6.29
CA TYR A 159 -11.65 24.89 -7.51
C TYR A 159 -11.80 23.48 -8.09
N ASP A 160 -13.02 23.12 -8.45
CA ASP A 160 -13.35 21.97 -9.29
C ASP A 160 -14.41 22.42 -10.30
N GLY A 161 -14.00 22.63 -11.54
CA GLY A 161 -14.88 23.18 -12.56
C GLY A 161 -14.32 23.04 -13.96
N LEU A 162 -14.98 23.66 -14.92
CA LEU A 162 -14.58 23.65 -16.32
C LEU A 162 -13.86 24.96 -16.68
N LEU A 163 -12.66 24.86 -17.25
CA LEU A 163 -11.95 25.94 -17.93
C LEU A 163 -11.77 25.53 -19.39
N ASP A 164 -12.27 26.33 -20.33
CA ASP A 164 -12.22 26.03 -21.77
C ASP A 164 -12.73 24.62 -22.13
N ALA A 165 -13.90 24.25 -21.58
CA ALA A 165 -14.53 22.93 -21.72
C ALA A 165 -13.70 21.74 -21.19
N THR A 166 -12.61 22.02 -20.47
CA THR A 166 -11.75 21.02 -19.85
C THR A 166 -11.91 21.11 -18.33
N ARG A 167 -12.11 19.97 -17.66
CA ARG A 167 -12.16 19.98 -16.19
C ARG A 167 -10.79 20.38 -15.64
N SER A 168 -10.79 21.29 -14.69
CA SER A 168 -9.60 21.80 -14.03
C SER A 168 -9.82 21.77 -12.53
N LEU A 169 -8.80 21.29 -11.81
CA LEU A 169 -8.79 21.30 -10.35
C LEU A 169 -7.72 22.29 -9.88
N ILE A 170 -8.04 23.11 -8.89
CA ILE A 170 -7.04 23.95 -8.23
C ILE A 170 -7.00 23.54 -6.79
N PHE A 171 -5.85 23.07 -6.36
CA PHE A 171 -5.58 22.76 -4.98
C PHE A 171 -4.62 23.81 -4.43
N ALA A 172 -4.90 24.36 -3.25
CA ALA A 172 -4.05 25.25 -2.48
C ALA A 172 -4.63 25.44 -1.08
N THR A 173 -3.78 25.83 -0.14
CA THR A 173 -4.22 26.34 1.16
C THR A 173 -4.51 27.84 1.08
N TYR A 174 -5.19 28.37 2.10
CA TYR A 174 -5.39 29.82 2.22
C TYR A 174 -4.05 30.56 2.28
N ASP A 175 -3.08 30.02 3.02
CA ASP A 175 -1.74 30.60 3.16
C ASP A 175 -0.99 30.65 1.81
N ASP A 176 -1.18 29.66 0.95
CA ASP A 176 -0.61 29.65 -0.40
C ASP A 176 -1.17 30.82 -1.23
N ILE A 177 -2.48 31.05 -1.18
CA ILE A 177 -3.14 32.15 -1.91
C ILE A 177 -2.70 33.52 -1.38
N VAL A 178 -2.65 33.68 -0.05
CA VAL A 178 -2.19 34.91 0.59
C VAL A 178 -0.74 35.20 0.21
N SER A 179 0.12 34.18 0.22
CA SER A 179 1.52 34.31 -0.19
C SER A 179 1.66 34.80 -1.63
N ILE A 180 0.83 34.30 -2.54
CA ILE A 180 0.82 34.74 -3.95
C ILE A 180 0.31 36.17 -4.10
N TYR A 181 -0.78 36.50 -3.41
CA TYR A 181 -1.36 37.84 -3.45
C TYR A 181 -0.37 38.92 -2.99
N HIS A 182 0.45 38.61 -1.99
CA HIS A 182 1.46 39.55 -1.47
C HIS A 182 2.80 39.52 -2.21
N SER A 183 3.02 38.53 -3.08
CA SER A 183 4.28 38.40 -3.81
C SER A 183 4.45 39.43 -4.91
N LYS A 184 5.67 39.97 -5.06
CA LYS A 184 5.98 40.92 -6.15
C LYS A 184 6.55 40.23 -7.38
N LYS A 185 7.07 39.01 -7.21
CA LYS A 185 7.61 38.17 -8.28
C LYS A 185 7.00 36.78 -8.19
N ILE A 186 6.36 36.38 -9.29
CA ILE A 186 5.77 35.06 -9.46
C ILE A 186 6.59 34.32 -10.53
N GLY A 187 7.23 33.22 -10.15
CA GLY A 187 7.89 32.29 -11.06
C GLY A 187 7.14 30.97 -11.13
N THR A 188 6.91 30.44 -12.32
CA THR A 188 6.30 29.10 -12.48
C THR A 188 7.37 28.04 -12.70
N VAL A 189 7.38 26.99 -11.89
CA VAL A 189 8.27 25.83 -12.07
C VAL A 189 7.43 24.57 -12.23
N THR A 190 7.63 23.82 -13.32
CA THR A 190 6.97 22.52 -13.51
C THR A 190 7.78 21.41 -12.84
N GLY A 191 7.15 20.61 -11.98
CA GLY A 191 7.82 19.53 -11.24
C GLY A 191 6.98 18.26 -11.10
N HIS A 192 7.65 17.15 -10.74
CA HIS A 192 7.00 15.90 -10.33
C HIS A 192 7.23 15.68 -8.83
N PHE A 193 6.19 15.26 -8.10
CA PHE A 193 6.31 14.94 -6.67
C PHE A 193 6.79 13.50 -6.43
N ILE A 194 7.54 13.34 -5.33
CA ILE A 194 7.96 12.04 -4.78
C ILE A 194 6.84 11.40 -3.93
N HIS A 195 5.93 12.21 -3.35
CA HIS A 195 4.89 11.77 -2.41
C HIS A 195 3.52 12.37 -2.73
N VAL A 196 2.77 11.76 -3.67
CA VAL A 196 1.37 12.09 -3.98
C VAL A 196 0.53 10.83 -3.86
N HIS A 197 -0.74 10.95 -3.49
CA HIS A 197 -1.63 9.79 -3.47
C HIS A 197 -1.69 9.15 -4.88
N PRO A 198 -1.59 7.82 -5.02
CA PRO A 198 -1.56 7.16 -6.34
C PRO A 198 -2.74 7.51 -7.27
N PHE A 199 -3.85 7.99 -6.72
CA PHE A 199 -5.01 8.54 -7.43
C PHE A 199 -4.67 9.75 -8.31
N PHE A 200 -3.68 10.54 -7.92
CA PHE A 200 -3.30 11.79 -8.57
C PHE A 200 -1.99 11.67 -9.38
N ILE A 201 -1.07 10.77 -9.02
CA ILE A 201 0.27 10.64 -9.63
C ILE A 201 0.27 10.59 -11.17
N ARG A 202 -0.80 10.08 -11.79
CA ARG A 202 -0.86 9.87 -13.25
C ARG A 202 -1.57 10.98 -14.03
N TYR A 203 -2.27 11.90 -13.36
CA TYR A 203 -3.12 12.93 -14.00
C TYR A 203 -2.69 14.35 -13.72
N ILE A 204 -1.75 14.57 -12.78
CA ILE A 204 -1.37 15.92 -12.39
C ILE A 204 -0.04 16.32 -13.04
N ARG A 205 -0.09 17.38 -13.86
CA ARG A 205 1.06 18.26 -14.04
C ARG A 205 0.97 19.33 -12.96
N PHE A 206 1.93 19.35 -12.04
CA PHE A 206 1.98 20.36 -10.99
C PHE A 206 2.69 21.60 -11.52
N MET A 207 2.05 22.77 -11.41
CA MET A 207 2.70 24.07 -11.63
C MET A 207 3.04 24.63 -10.26
N HIS A 208 4.31 24.63 -9.87
CA HIS A 208 4.74 25.32 -8.66
C HIS A 208 4.79 26.81 -8.92
N ILE A 209 4.25 27.61 -8.00
CA ILE A 209 4.39 29.06 -8.03
C ILE A 209 5.42 29.45 -6.97
N MET A 210 6.61 29.80 -7.41
CA MET A 210 7.62 30.37 -6.54
C MET A 210 7.36 31.86 -6.36
N THR A 211 7.21 32.28 -5.11
CA THR A 211 7.04 33.68 -4.74
C THR A 211 8.33 34.20 -4.12
N ASP A 212 8.90 35.24 -4.73
CA ASP A 212 10.12 35.93 -4.24
C ASP A 212 11.37 35.05 -4.02
N TYR A 213 11.46 33.90 -4.70
CA TYR A 213 12.57 32.92 -4.63
C TYR A 213 12.92 32.38 -3.24
N GLN A 214 12.13 32.69 -2.22
CA GLN A 214 12.32 32.24 -0.82
C GLN A 214 11.07 31.53 -0.27
N HIS A 215 9.88 31.86 -0.79
CA HIS A 215 8.64 31.23 -0.38
C HIS A 215 8.15 30.28 -1.49
N HIS A 216 8.02 29.01 -1.14
CA HIS A 216 7.33 28.02 -1.97
C HIS A 216 5.84 28.10 -1.66
N ALA A 217 5.10 29.01 -2.30
CA ALA A 217 3.65 28.96 -2.29
C ALA A 217 3.23 27.75 -3.14
N PHE A 218 2.59 26.76 -2.52
CA PHE A 218 2.24 25.53 -3.19
C PHE A 218 0.84 25.67 -3.78
N LEU A 219 0.76 26.03 -5.06
CA LEU A 219 -0.47 25.92 -5.85
C LEU A 219 -0.40 24.70 -6.76
N PRO A 220 -0.81 23.51 -6.32
CA PRO A 220 -1.10 22.41 -7.22
C PRO A 220 -2.21 22.81 -8.21
N TYR A 221 -1.80 23.40 -9.33
CA TYR A 221 -2.65 23.59 -10.50
C TYR A 221 -2.78 22.25 -11.24
N LEU A 222 -4.01 21.77 -11.43
CA LEU A 222 -4.32 20.67 -12.33
C LEU A 222 -4.94 21.24 -13.61
N ALA A 223 -4.12 21.43 -14.65
CA ALA A 223 -4.63 21.46 -16.03
C ALA A 223 -4.26 20.16 -16.74
N VAL A 224 -5.27 19.36 -17.06
CA VAL A 224 -5.13 18.26 -17.99
C VAL A 224 -5.50 18.79 -19.38
N ASN A 225 -4.55 19.39 -20.09
CA ASN A 225 -4.80 19.76 -21.49
C ASN A 225 -4.43 18.59 -22.42
N PRO A 226 -5.37 18.01 -23.21
CA PRO A 226 -5.04 16.99 -24.19
C PRO A 226 -4.32 17.53 -25.42
N ASN A 227 -4.36 18.85 -25.72
CA ASN A 227 -3.74 19.42 -26.91
C ASN A 227 -3.37 20.92 -26.74
N LYS A 228 -2.11 21.25 -27.06
CA LYS A 228 -1.46 22.57 -27.18
C LYS A 228 -0.85 23.17 -25.90
N LEU A 229 0.46 22.99 -25.82
CA LEU A 229 1.42 23.72 -24.99
C LEU A 229 1.95 24.97 -25.75
N MET A 230 1.11 25.68 -26.52
CA MET A 230 1.59 26.64 -27.55
C MET A 230 0.98 28.05 -27.51
N SER A 231 0.34 28.52 -26.42
CA SER A 231 -0.17 29.91 -26.42
C SER A 231 -0.28 30.63 -25.07
N ILE A 232 0.48 30.25 -24.04
CA ILE A 232 0.59 31.10 -22.82
C ILE A 232 2.03 31.62 -22.66
N TYR A 233 2.62 32.02 -23.80
CA TYR A 233 3.56 33.12 -23.87
C TYR A 233 2.94 34.07 -24.88
N LEU A 234 2.34 35.17 -24.40
CA LEU A 234 2.13 36.45 -25.07
C LEU A 234 1.06 37.23 -24.27
N GLN A 235 1.49 37.85 -23.19
CA GLN A 235 1.47 39.31 -22.99
C GLN A 235 2.29 39.66 -21.75
#